data_AF-A8UEX6-F1
#
_entry.id   AF-A8UEX6-F1
#
_cell.length_a   1.000
_cell.length_b   1.000
_cell.length_c   1.000
_cell.angle_alpha   90.00
_cell.angle_beta   90.00
_cell.angle_gamma   90.00
#
_symmetry.space_group_name_H-M   'P 1'
#
loop_
_entity.id
_entity.type
_entity.pdbx_description
1 polymer ?
#
loop_
_entity_poly.entity_id
_entity_poly.type
_entity_poly.pdbx_seq_one_letter_code
_entity_poly.pdbx_strand_id
1 'polypeptide(L)'
;QRYVIATKTKLDMSSVTLPERLNDDYFRRKSLKKPKHGEGEIFDTKKEEYKVSAERKEDQVAVDKQLATVIRNNPDKKYLSAYLGAMFSLRNGMFPHQMVF
;
A
#
# COMPACT_ATOMS: atom_id res chain seq x y z
N GLN A 1 -13.32 -0.85 5.13
CA GLN A 1 -13.68 -1.31 3.77
C GLN A 1 -14.39 -0.26 2.90
N ARG A 2 -15.04 0.77 3.46
CA ARG A 2 -15.83 1.77 2.69
C ARG A 2 -15.08 2.54 1.59
N TYR A 3 -13.74 2.52 1.59
CA TYR A 3 -12.89 3.28 0.66
C TYR A 3 -12.40 2.47 -0.55
N VAL A 4 -12.92 1.27 -0.77
CA VAL A 4 -12.47 0.36 -1.84
C VAL A 4 -13.66 -0.08 -2.68
N ILE A 5 -13.46 -0.19 -3.99
CA ILE A 5 -14.37 -0.86 -4.92
C ILE A 5 -13.81 -2.24 -5.20
N ALA A 6 -14.56 -3.30 -4.87
CA ALA A 6 -14.16 -4.66 -5.19
C ALA A 6 -14.46 -4.95 -6.65
N THR A 7 -13.44 -5.34 -7.42
CA THR A 7 -13.61 -5.74 -8.81
C THR A 7 -13.82 -7.25 -8.94
N LYS A 8 -14.33 -7.72 -10.10
CA LYS A 8 -14.56 -9.14 -10.41
C LYS A 8 -13.28 -9.97 -10.50
N THR A 9 -12.16 -9.33 -10.78
CA THR A 9 -10.87 -10.01 -10.93
C THR A 9 -10.42 -10.57 -9.60
N LYS A 10 -10.23 -11.89 -9.53
CA LYS A 10 -9.80 -12.60 -8.33
C LYS A 10 -8.42 -13.21 -8.54
N LEU A 11 -7.60 -13.17 -7.49
CA LEU A 11 -6.34 -13.88 -7.40
C LEU A 11 -6.43 -14.90 -6.28
N ASP A 12 -5.94 -16.10 -6.55
CA ASP A 12 -5.79 -17.11 -5.51
C ASP A 12 -4.62 -16.72 -4.60
N MET A 13 -4.91 -16.45 -3.33
CA MET A 13 -3.92 -16.05 -2.32
C MET A 13 -3.56 -17.18 -1.36
N SER A 14 -4.01 -18.42 -1.63
CA SER A 14 -3.80 -19.56 -0.73
C SER A 14 -2.32 -19.88 -0.47
N SER A 15 -1.43 -19.53 -1.41
CA SER A 15 0.01 -19.75 -1.28
C SER A 15 0.78 -18.63 -0.59
N VAL A 16 0.11 -17.53 -0.19
CA VAL A 16 0.76 -16.36 0.40
C VAL A 16 0.81 -16.52 1.92
N THR A 17 2.02 -16.48 2.47
CA THR A 17 2.25 -16.55 3.91
C THR A 17 2.56 -15.15 4.44
N LEU A 18 1.82 -14.74 5.48
CA LEU A 18 2.00 -13.47 6.15
C LEU A 18 2.74 -13.67 7.48
N PRO A 19 3.77 -12.88 7.78
CA PRO A 19 4.41 -12.88 9.09
C PRO A 19 3.42 -12.49 10.20
N GLU A 20 3.41 -13.22 11.32
CA GLU A 20 2.54 -12.94 12.48
C GLU A 20 2.79 -11.56 13.12
N ARG A 21 3.97 -10.98 12.88
CA ARG A 21 4.32 -9.62 13.31
C ARG A 21 3.49 -8.52 12.64
N LEU A 22 2.79 -8.81 11.55
CA LEU A 22 1.94 -7.85 10.85
C LEU A 22 0.62 -7.67 11.60
N ASN A 23 0.61 -6.76 12.58
CA ASN A 23 -0.55 -6.42 13.40
C ASN A 23 -0.82 -4.90 13.38
N ASP A 24 -1.89 -4.47 14.04
CA ASP A 24 -2.27 -3.05 14.09
C ASP A 24 -1.19 -2.17 14.71
N ASP A 25 -0.43 -2.71 15.68
CA ASP A 25 0.69 -2.00 16.31
C ASP A 25 1.86 -1.81 15.37
N TYR A 26 2.12 -2.79 14.50
CA TYR A 26 3.14 -2.68 13.46
C TYR A 26 2.86 -1.51 12.52
N PHE A 27 1.60 -1.28 12.14
CA PHE A 27 1.21 -0.20 11.23
C PHE A 27 0.89 1.13 11.91
N ARG A 28 0.81 1.14 13.26
CA ARG A 28 0.55 2.35 14.04
C ARG A 28 1.49 3.48 13.64
N ARG A 29 0.92 4.65 13.36
CA ARG A 29 1.70 5.84 13.01
C ARG A 29 2.56 6.24 14.22
N LYS A 30 3.88 6.31 14.03
CA LYS A 30 4.78 6.87 15.05
C LYS A 30 4.49 8.37 15.19
N SER A 31 4.15 8.80 16.41
CA SER A 31 4.04 10.22 16.72
C SER A 31 5.46 10.78 16.83
N LEU A 32 5.85 11.59 15.85
CA LEU A 32 7.09 12.34 15.91
C LEU A 32 6.90 13.40 17.00
N LYS A 33 7.79 13.39 18.01
CA LYS A 33 7.64 14.30 19.14
C LYS A 33 7.86 15.70 18.62
N LYS A 34 6.91 16.60 18.88
CA LYS A 34 7.14 18.01 18.65
C LYS A 34 8.33 18.42 19.53
N PRO A 35 9.32 19.13 18.98
CA PRO A 35 10.39 19.67 19.80
C PRO A 35 9.80 20.59 20.87
N LYS A 36 10.33 20.52 22.09
CA LYS A 36 9.95 21.41 23.18
C LYS A 36 10.60 22.77 22.90
N HIS A 37 9.85 23.75 22.42
CA HIS A 37 10.39 25.08 22.17
C HIS A 37 10.54 25.86 23.49
N GLY A 38 11.73 26.39 23.75
CA GLY A 38 11.94 27.58 24.60
C GLY A 38 11.93 28.85 23.75
N GLU A 39 11.87 30.04 24.39
CA GLU A 39 11.93 31.33 23.71
C GLU A 39 13.28 31.48 22.97
N GLY A 40 13.29 31.22 21.65
CA GLY A 40 14.46 31.37 20.78
C GLY A 40 14.67 30.25 19.76
N GLU A 41 14.15 29.03 20.00
CA GLU A 41 14.44 27.83 19.17
C GLU A 41 13.28 27.44 18.23
N ILE A 42 12.51 28.43 17.77
CA ILE A 42 11.29 28.20 16.96
C ILE A 42 11.63 27.88 15.49
N PHE A 43 12.80 28.31 15.01
CA PHE A 43 13.16 28.22 13.58
C PHE A 43 14.19 27.15 13.24
N ASP A 44 14.93 26.60 14.22
CA ASP A 44 16.04 25.65 13.97
C ASP A 44 15.65 24.17 14.09
N THR A 45 14.40 23.87 14.43
CA THR A 45 13.95 22.50 14.62
C THR A 45 13.48 21.89 13.32
N LYS A 46 14.40 21.18 12.66
CA LYS A 46 14.08 20.26 11.55
C LYS A 46 12.96 19.33 12.02
N LYS A 47 11.80 19.41 11.35
CA LYS A 47 10.72 18.44 11.55
C LYS A 47 11.32 17.06 11.33
N GLU A 48 11.21 16.18 12.32
CA GLU A 48 11.51 14.77 12.09
C GLU A 48 10.63 14.33 10.91
N GLU A 49 11.25 13.86 9.84
CA GLU A 49 10.55 13.29 8.70
C GLU A 49 10.41 11.78 8.92
N TYR A 50 9.27 11.23 8.51
CA TYR A 50 9.06 9.80 8.60
C TYR A 50 10.02 9.07 7.64
N LYS A 51 10.94 8.30 8.21
CA LYS A 51 11.80 7.37 7.47
C LYS A 51 11.31 5.93 7.68
N VAL A 52 11.17 5.20 6.59
CA VAL A 52 10.80 3.77 6.62
C VAL A 52 11.91 2.97 7.32
N SER A 53 11.54 2.11 8.28
CA SER A 53 12.47 1.20 8.97
C SER A 53 12.99 0.12 8.01
N ALA A 54 14.16 -0.45 8.31
CA ALA A 54 14.72 -1.57 7.54
C ALA A 54 13.77 -2.79 7.56
N GLU A 55 13.22 -3.10 8.74
CA GLU A 55 12.22 -4.16 8.93
C GLU A 55 11.02 -4.04 7.97
N ARG A 56 10.45 -2.83 7.82
CA ARG A 56 9.34 -2.59 6.88
C ARG A 56 9.71 -2.83 5.43
N LYS A 57 10.97 -2.58 5.05
CA LYS A 57 11.44 -2.84 3.69
C LYS A 57 11.60 -4.33 3.44
N GLU A 58 12.16 -5.06 4.40
CA GLU A 58 12.35 -6.51 4.31
C GLU A 58 11.00 -7.23 4.22
N ASP A 59 10.04 -6.85 5.05
CA ASP A 59 8.68 -7.40 5.04
C ASP A 59 7.97 -7.15 3.72
N GLN A 60 8.08 -5.92 3.19
CA GLN A 60 7.52 -5.56 1.89
C GLN A 60 8.10 -6.43 0.77
N VAL A 61 9.42 -6.55 0.71
CA VAL A 61 10.10 -7.36 -0.33
C VAL A 61 9.70 -8.84 -0.23
N ALA A 62 9.59 -9.39 0.99
CA ALA A 62 9.20 -10.76 1.21
C ALA A 62 7.77 -11.06 0.71
N VAL A 63 6.81 -10.18 1.01
CA VAL A 63 5.41 -10.33 0.58
C VAL A 63 5.25 -10.06 -0.91
N ASP A 64 5.88 -9.00 -1.42
CA ASP A 64 5.80 -8.64 -2.85
C ASP A 64 6.38 -9.74 -3.75
N LYS A 65 7.44 -10.43 -3.31
CA LYS A 65 8.01 -11.56 -4.05
C LYS A 65 7.02 -12.72 -4.18
N GLN A 66 6.26 -13.01 -3.12
CA GLN A 66 5.20 -14.03 -3.14
C GLN A 66 4.06 -13.60 -4.07
N LEU A 67 3.56 -12.37 -3.93
CA LEU A 67 2.47 -11.85 -4.77
C LEU A 67 2.85 -11.77 -6.25
N ALA A 68 4.07 -11.33 -6.57
CA ALA A 68 4.56 -11.28 -7.94
C ALA A 68 4.62 -12.67 -8.58
N THR A 69 4.83 -13.72 -7.80
CA THR A 69 4.80 -15.11 -8.29
C THR A 69 3.37 -15.54 -8.60
N VAL A 70 2.42 -15.25 -7.70
CA VAL A 70 0.97 -15.51 -7.93
C VAL A 70 0.48 -14.79 -9.19
N ILE A 71 0.82 -13.51 -9.37
CA ILE A 71 0.46 -12.72 -10.54
C ILE A 71 1.03 -13.31 -11.84
N ARG A 72 2.28 -13.81 -11.80
CA ARG A 72 2.93 -14.44 -12.97
C ARG A 72 2.34 -15.80 -13.33
N ASN A 73 1.78 -16.52 -12.36
CA ASN A 73 1.16 -17.82 -12.60
C ASN A 73 -0.28 -17.70 -13.15
N ASN A 74 -0.89 -16.51 -13.02
CA ASN A 74 -2.22 -16.26 -13.55
C ASN A 74 -2.22 -16.26 -15.10
N PRO A 75 -3.24 -16.84 -15.77
CA PRO A 75 -3.37 -16.77 -17.23
C PRO A 75 -3.32 -15.34 -17.79
N ASP A 76 -3.87 -14.37 -17.05
CA ASP A 76 -3.97 -12.97 -17.47
C ASP A 76 -2.74 -12.12 -17.10
N LYS A 77 -1.62 -12.75 -16.70
CA LYS A 77 -0.40 -12.08 -16.21
C LYS A 77 0.08 -10.88 -17.03
N LYS A 78 -0.08 -10.97 -18.35
CA LYS A 78 0.34 -9.94 -19.32
C LYS A 78 -0.48 -8.66 -19.17
N TYR A 79 -1.78 -8.79 -18.93
CA TYR A 79 -2.69 -7.65 -18.75
C TYR A 79 -2.73 -7.19 -17.29
N LEU A 80 -2.64 -8.13 -16.35
CA LEU A 80 -2.75 -7.83 -14.93
C LEU A 80 -1.62 -6.93 -14.41
N SER A 81 -0.40 -7.13 -14.90
CA SER A 81 0.74 -6.26 -14.52
C SER A 81 0.54 -4.82 -15.01
N ALA A 82 0.03 -4.65 -16.24
CA ALA A 82 -0.29 -3.33 -16.79
C ALA A 82 -1.50 -2.71 -16.08
N TYR A 83 -2.50 -3.52 -15.72
CA TYR A 83 -3.69 -3.11 -14.98
C TYR A 83 -3.33 -2.56 -13.60
N LEU A 84 -2.49 -3.26 -12.83
CA LEU A 84 -2.03 -2.81 -11.51
C LEU A 84 -1.12 -1.57 -11.58
N GLY A 85 -0.41 -1.37 -12.68
CA GLY A 85 0.41 -0.18 -12.91
C GLY A 85 -0.38 1.05 -13.37
N ALA A 86 -1.63 0.89 -13.81
CA ALA A 86 -2.47 1.97 -14.32
C ALA A 86 -3.27 2.65 -13.20
N MET A 87 -3.43 3.97 -13.29
CA MET A 87 -4.30 4.72 -12.39
C MET A 87 -5.76 4.61 -12.83
N PHE A 88 -6.67 4.33 -11.88
CA PHE A 88 -8.10 4.39 -12.14
C PHE A 88 -8.55 5.85 -12.33
N SER A 89 -9.28 6.12 -13.40
CA SER A 89 -9.88 7.43 -13.69
C SER A 89 -11.17 7.26 -14.48
N LEU A 90 -12.09 8.21 -14.34
CA LEU A 90 -13.27 8.31 -15.17
C LEU A 90 -13.00 9.31 -16.30
N ARG A 91 -13.39 8.94 -17.51
CA ARG A 91 -13.38 9.83 -18.67
C ARG A 91 -14.81 10.23 -19.03
N ASN A 92 -14.95 11.27 -19.86
CA ASN A 92 -16.26 11.69 -20.36
C ASN A 92 -16.99 10.49 -20.98
N GLY A 93 -18.24 10.26 -20.55
CA GLY A 93 -19.06 9.12 -20.97
C GLY A 93 -18.92 7.84 -20.14
N MET A 94 -18.03 7.79 -19.14
CA MET A 94 -17.93 6.66 -18.22
C MET A 94 -18.76 6.92 -16.95
N PHE A 95 -19.89 6.23 -16.82
CA PHE A 95 -20.80 6.40 -15.68
C PHE A 95 -20.63 5.27 -14.65
N PRO A 96 -20.21 5.56 -13.40
CA PRO A 96 -19.93 4.52 -12.40
C PRO A 96 -21.07 3.54 -12.13
N HIS A 97 -22.33 4.00 -12.21
CA HIS A 97 -23.51 3.15 -11.99
C HIS A 97 -23.78 2.16 -13.15
N GLN A 98 -23.20 2.38 -14.32
CA GLN A 98 -23.25 1.48 -15.47
C GLN A 98 -22.00 0.59 -15.56
N MET A 99 -20.94 0.94 -14.82
CA MET A 99 -19.70 0.17 -14.80
C MET A 99 -19.89 -1.08 -13.96
N VAL A 100 -19.35 -2.18 -14.48
CA VAL A 100 -19.27 -3.45 -13.78
C VAL A 100 -17.87 -3.56 -13.23
N PHE A 101 -17.76 -3.37 -11.92
CA PHE A 101 -16.51 -3.57 -11.19
C PHE A 101 -16.30 -5.05 -10.95
#